data_AF-A0A2D9K7A8-F1
#
_entry.id   AF-A0A2D9K7A8-F1
#
_cell.length_a   1.000
_cell.length_b   1.000
_cell.length_c   1.000
_cell.angle_alpha   90.00
_cell.angle_beta   90.00
_cell.angle_gamma   90.00
#
_symmetry.space_group_name_H-M   'P 1'
#
loop_
_entity.id
_entity.type
_entity.pdbx_description
1 polymer ?
#
loop_
_entity_poly.entity_id
_entity_poly.type
_entity_poly.pdbx_seq_one_letter_code
_entity_poly.pdbx_strand_id
1 'polypeptide(L)'
;MQKRVFAALLGAALCVSPALADEAWVLPGGGEVTWDDDVNGVSVLSYPVGRSRERVRLYVPGLSAAIDDRGTFHGYWIGPSGDSDCAATLTGPDGTRSAAFGQAIITFDQPSFPSGWSALIGQCFDPPSDEMRADAIYGNQIVVPRH
;
A
#
# COMPACT_ATOMS: atom_id res chain seq x y z
N MET A 1 -55.86 12.52 -33.11
CA MET A 1 -55.15 11.42 -32.42
C MET A 1 -53.69 11.79 -32.30
N GLN A 2 -53.23 12.20 -31.11
CA GLN A 2 -51.84 12.61 -30.87
C GLN A 2 -51.24 11.64 -29.85
N LYS A 3 -50.41 10.71 -30.34
CA LYS A 3 -49.75 9.68 -29.53
C LYS A 3 -48.69 10.34 -28.65
N ARG A 4 -48.88 10.33 -27.33
CA ARG A 4 -47.84 10.73 -26.37
C ARG A 4 -46.84 9.59 -26.26
N VAL A 5 -45.61 9.82 -26.75
CA VAL A 5 -44.48 8.93 -26.54
C VAL A 5 -43.90 9.26 -25.16
N PHE A 6 -44.05 8.34 -24.20
CA PHE A 6 -43.35 8.40 -22.92
C PHE A 6 -41.89 7.98 -23.16
N ALA A 7 -40.97 8.95 -23.07
CA ALA A 7 -39.54 8.65 -23.02
C ALA A 7 -39.21 8.16 -21.59
N ALA A 8 -38.93 6.87 -21.46
CA ALA A 8 -38.41 6.29 -20.22
C ALA A 8 -36.93 6.68 -20.06
N LEU A 9 -36.63 7.58 -19.11
CA LEU A 9 -35.26 7.76 -18.63
C LEU A 9 -34.89 6.54 -17.80
N LEU A 10 -34.09 5.63 -18.37
CA LEU A 10 -33.36 4.63 -17.60
C LEU A 10 -32.25 5.37 -16.83
N GLY A 11 -32.46 5.58 -15.53
CA GLY A 11 -31.43 6.06 -14.62
C GLY A 11 -30.34 5.01 -14.48
N ALA A 12 -29.15 5.28 -15.00
CA ALA A 12 -27.95 4.52 -14.71
C ALA A 12 -27.61 4.74 -13.23
N ALA A 13 -27.91 3.74 -12.38
CA ALA A 13 -27.41 3.68 -11.02
C ALA A 13 -25.89 3.50 -11.09
N LEU A 14 -25.15 4.59 -10.89
CA LEU A 14 -23.71 4.55 -10.66
C LEU A 14 -23.51 3.87 -9.30
N CYS A 15 -23.14 2.59 -9.31
CA CYS A 15 -22.56 1.94 -8.14
C CYS A 15 -21.25 2.67 -7.83
N VAL A 16 -21.29 3.60 -6.88
CA VAL A 16 -20.08 4.17 -6.28
C VAL A 16 -19.51 3.07 -5.40
N SER A 17 -18.62 2.24 -5.96
CA SER A 17 -17.74 1.43 -5.13
C SER A 17 -16.94 2.40 -4.25
N PRO A 18 -16.83 2.17 -2.92
CA PRO A 18 -15.87 2.93 -2.13
C PRO A 18 -14.51 2.76 -2.80
N ALA A 19 -13.90 3.85 -3.22
CA ALA A 19 -12.56 3.79 -3.75
C ALA A 19 -11.66 3.25 -2.62
N LEU A 20 -10.92 2.18 -2.90
CA LEU A 20 -9.95 1.60 -1.96
C LEU A 20 -8.78 2.56 -1.64
N ALA A 21 -8.83 3.78 -2.19
CA ALA A 21 -8.02 4.93 -1.81
C ALA A 21 -8.20 5.36 -0.34
N ASP A 22 -9.20 4.82 0.36
CA ASP A 22 -9.43 5.10 1.79
C ASP A 22 -8.64 4.18 2.74
N GLU A 23 -7.91 3.19 2.22
CA GLU A 23 -7.03 2.38 3.05
C GLU A 23 -5.66 3.06 3.22
N ALA A 24 -5.43 3.55 4.42
CA ALA A 24 -4.19 4.18 4.85
C ALA A 24 -3.75 3.61 6.18
N TRP A 25 -2.46 3.78 6.49
CA TRP A 25 -1.87 3.36 7.74
C TRP A 25 -0.98 4.46 8.31
N VAL A 26 -0.76 4.43 9.62
CA VAL A 26 0.16 5.33 10.30
C VAL A 26 1.33 4.56 10.90
N LEU A 27 2.54 5.03 10.64
CA LEU A 27 3.75 4.57 11.28
C LEU A 27 3.89 5.22 12.67
N PRO A 28 4.60 4.60 13.64
CA PRO A 28 4.81 5.17 14.98
C PRO A 28 5.38 6.61 14.99
N GLY A 29 6.16 6.98 13.96
CA GLY A 29 6.70 8.34 13.79
C GLY A 29 5.74 9.36 13.16
N GLY A 30 4.48 8.98 12.90
CA GLY A 30 3.46 9.83 12.30
C GLY A 30 3.47 9.90 10.77
N GLY A 31 4.33 9.11 10.11
CA GLY A 31 4.32 8.99 8.66
C GLY A 31 3.13 8.16 8.19
N GLU A 32 2.40 8.63 7.20
CA GLU A 32 1.26 7.91 6.62
C GLU A 32 1.74 7.01 5.47
N VAL A 33 1.37 5.74 5.53
CA VAL A 33 1.50 4.79 4.42
C VAL A 33 0.19 4.79 3.65
N THR A 34 0.27 4.94 2.34
CA THR A 34 -0.91 4.95 1.45
C THR A 34 -0.75 3.93 0.35
N TRP A 35 -1.87 3.43 -0.16
CA TRP A 35 -1.88 2.76 -1.45
C TRP A 35 -1.52 3.76 -2.55
N ASP A 36 -0.47 3.48 -3.31
CA ASP A 36 0.06 4.38 -4.34
C ASP A 36 -0.34 3.95 -5.74
N ASP A 37 -0.17 2.66 -6.07
CA ASP A 37 -0.48 2.10 -7.39
C ASP A 37 -0.62 0.57 -7.35
N ASP A 38 -1.13 -0.01 -8.43
CA ASP A 38 -1.13 -1.44 -8.72
C ASP A 38 -0.56 -1.69 -10.11
N VAL A 39 0.66 -2.22 -10.19
CA VAL A 39 1.36 -2.40 -11.45
C VAL A 39 1.71 -3.87 -11.65
N ASN A 40 1.18 -4.48 -12.71
CA ASN A 40 1.47 -5.88 -13.09
C ASN A 40 1.21 -6.90 -11.95
N GLY A 41 0.16 -6.70 -11.15
CA GLY A 41 -0.17 -7.58 -10.02
C GLY A 41 0.70 -7.36 -8.77
N VAL A 42 1.40 -6.23 -8.70
CA VAL A 42 2.18 -5.78 -7.55
C VAL A 42 1.54 -4.51 -7.01
N SER A 43 1.03 -4.58 -5.79
CA SER A 43 0.57 -3.38 -5.09
C SER A 43 1.77 -2.59 -4.58
N VAL A 44 1.70 -1.28 -4.75
CA VAL A 44 2.72 -0.34 -4.30
C VAL A 44 2.16 0.47 -3.16
N LEU A 45 2.70 0.27 -1.96
CA LEU A 45 2.44 1.12 -0.80
C LEU A 45 3.53 2.18 -0.72
N SER A 46 3.21 3.41 -0.35
CA SER A 46 4.22 4.47 -0.26
C SER A 46 4.10 5.27 1.04
N TYR A 47 5.23 5.71 1.58
CA TYR A 47 5.27 6.57 2.77
C TYR A 47 6.40 7.60 2.70
N PRO A 48 6.24 8.78 3.32
CA PRO A 48 7.21 9.86 3.22
C PRO A 48 8.49 9.60 4.02
N VAL A 49 9.62 10.13 3.54
CA VAL A 49 10.89 10.13 4.28
C VAL A 49 11.06 11.45 5.02
N GLY A 50 10.89 11.41 6.35
CA GLY A 50 11.00 12.60 7.20
C GLY A 50 10.03 13.70 6.78
N ARG A 51 10.57 14.90 6.52
CA ARG A 51 9.81 16.07 6.00
C ARG A 51 10.04 16.33 4.51
N SER A 52 10.76 15.45 3.82
CA SER A 52 11.02 15.60 2.39
C SER A 52 9.79 15.27 1.55
N ARG A 53 9.82 15.62 0.26
CA ARG A 53 8.83 15.14 -0.71
C ARG A 53 9.15 13.75 -1.25
N GLU A 54 10.28 13.17 -0.83
CA GLU A 54 10.69 11.84 -1.25
C GLU A 54 9.90 10.78 -0.48
N ARG A 55 9.68 9.64 -1.14
CA ARG A 55 8.88 8.55 -0.60
C ARG A 55 9.64 7.26 -0.75
N VAL A 56 9.50 6.40 0.26
CA VAL A 56 9.82 4.98 0.11
C VAL A 56 8.60 4.32 -0.51
N ARG A 57 8.84 3.40 -1.44
CA ARG A 57 7.83 2.59 -2.12
C ARG A 57 8.06 1.14 -1.75
N LEU A 58 7.04 0.49 -1.20
CA LEU A 58 7.00 -0.90 -0.81
C LEU A 58 6.19 -1.67 -1.85
N TYR A 59 6.83 -2.61 -2.53
CA TYR A 59 6.27 -3.43 -3.59
C TYR A 59 5.87 -4.78 -3.03
N VAL A 60 4.57 -5.10 -3.11
CA VAL A 60 3.98 -6.26 -2.46
C VAL A 60 3.26 -7.13 -3.50
N PRO A 61 3.97 -8.08 -4.14
CA PRO A 61 3.35 -9.04 -5.04
C PRO A 61 2.25 -9.86 -4.37
N GLY A 62 1.13 -10.03 -5.06
CA GLY A 62 0.00 -10.84 -4.60
C GLY A 62 -0.89 -10.17 -3.55
N LEU A 63 -0.48 -9.04 -2.98
CA LEU A 63 -1.42 -8.16 -2.28
C LEU A 63 -2.36 -7.56 -3.33
N SER A 64 -3.62 -7.36 -2.93
CA SER A 64 -4.61 -6.68 -3.73
C SER A 64 -5.64 -6.05 -2.80
N ALA A 65 -6.14 -4.88 -3.16
CA ALA A 65 -7.17 -4.23 -2.37
C ALA A 65 -8.49 -5.03 -2.34
N ALA A 66 -8.70 -5.97 -3.28
CA ALA A 66 -9.89 -6.81 -3.37
C ALA A 66 -9.80 -8.13 -2.57
N ILE A 67 -8.66 -8.47 -1.95
CA ILE A 67 -8.51 -9.71 -1.19
C ILE A 67 -9.01 -9.55 0.25
N ASP A 68 -9.80 -10.52 0.72
CA ASP A 68 -10.35 -10.61 2.07
C ASP A 68 -9.73 -11.75 2.92
N ASP A 69 -8.63 -12.32 2.42
CA ASP A 69 -7.79 -13.34 3.09
C ASP A 69 -6.31 -12.90 3.15
N ARG A 70 -6.07 -11.70 3.70
CA ARG A 70 -4.72 -11.16 3.87
C ARG A 70 -3.96 -11.95 4.94
N GLY A 71 -2.71 -12.28 4.62
CA GLY A 71 -1.81 -12.97 5.53
C GLY A 71 -0.42 -12.35 5.46
N THR A 72 0.56 -13.20 5.16
CA THR A 72 1.96 -12.79 5.00
C THR A 72 2.32 -12.68 3.51
N PHE A 73 2.97 -11.59 3.15
CA PHE A 73 3.44 -11.29 1.80
C PHE A 73 4.95 -11.04 1.82
N HIS A 74 5.62 -11.50 0.78
CA HIS A 74 7.04 -11.23 0.54
C HIS A 74 7.16 -10.14 -0.52
N GLY A 75 7.91 -9.10 -0.24
CA GLY A 75 8.09 -7.95 -1.09
C GLY A 75 9.48 -7.34 -0.97
N TYR A 76 9.60 -6.12 -1.45
CA TYR A 76 10.82 -5.32 -1.33
C TYR A 76 10.45 -3.84 -1.32
N TRP A 77 11.38 -3.00 -0.86
CA TRP A 77 11.21 -1.56 -0.88
C TRP A 77 12.28 -0.89 -1.74
N ILE A 78 11.95 0.26 -2.30
CA ILE A 78 12.88 1.15 -3.01
C ILE A 78 12.67 2.55 -2.42
N GLY A 79 13.74 3.16 -1.93
CA GLY A 79 13.74 4.48 -1.31
C GLY A 79 14.60 5.49 -2.08
N PRO A 80 14.59 6.76 -1.66
CA PRO A 80 15.55 7.74 -2.16
C PRO A 80 16.98 7.29 -1.81
N SER A 81 17.92 7.53 -2.72
CA SER A 81 19.35 7.28 -2.47
C SER A 81 19.84 8.05 -1.26
N GLY A 82 20.80 7.47 -0.54
CA GLY A 82 21.39 8.08 0.64
C GLY A 82 22.70 7.39 1.06
N ASP A 83 23.06 7.54 2.33
CA ASP A 83 24.33 7.04 2.86
C ASP A 83 24.41 5.49 2.90
N SER A 84 23.27 4.81 2.75
CA SER A 84 23.12 3.35 2.87
C SER A 84 22.91 2.65 1.51
N ASP A 85 23.34 3.25 0.41
CA ASP A 85 23.11 2.69 -0.92
C ASP A 85 23.77 1.31 -1.13
N CYS A 86 23.05 0.42 -1.80
CA CYS A 86 23.53 -0.90 -2.16
C CYS A 86 24.52 -0.86 -3.33
N ALA A 87 25.29 -1.94 -3.50
CA ALA A 87 26.23 -2.08 -4.63
C ALA A 87 25.53 -2.28 -6.01
N ALA A 88 24.20 -2.35 -6.03
CA ALA A 88 23.38 -2.54 -7.22
C ALA A 88 22.20 -1.57 -7.23
N THR A 89 21.54 -1.44 -8.37
CA THR A 89 20.29 -0.68 -8.51
C THR A 89 19.14 -1.65 -8.72
N LEU A 90 18.07 -1.51 -7.93
CA LEU A 90 16.83 -2.22 -8.16
C LEU A 90 15.88 -1.35 -8.98
N THR A 91 15.11 -1.96 -9.89
CA THR A 91 14.06 -1.28 -10.65
C THR A 91 12.71 -1.94 -10.35
N GLY A 92 11.75 -1.17 -9.89
CA GLY A 92 10.38 -1.61 -9.65
C GLY A 92 9.56 -1.73 -10.94
N PRO A 93 8.39 -2.40 -10.89
CA PRO A 93 7.50 -2.57 -12.04
C PRO A 93 6.94 -1.24 -12.57
N ASP A 94 6.90 -0.20 -11.75
CA ASP A 94 6.51 1.17 -12.10
C ASP A 94 7.67 1.99 -12.72
N GLY A 95 8.85 1.39 -12.89
CA GLY A 95 10.04 2.01 -13.43
C GLY A 95 10.87 2.81 -12.41
N THR A 96 10.42 2.92 -11.15
CA THR A 96 11.21 3.51 -10.06
C THR A 96 12.52 2.75 -9.91
N ARG A 97 13.63 3.47 -9.77
CA ARG A 97 14.96 2.87 -9.62
C ARG A 97 15.78 3.58 -8.57
N SER A 98 16.48 2.81 -7.74
CA SER A 98 17.39 3.35 -6.73
C SER A 98 18.41 2.29 -6.32
N ALA A 99 19.55 2.74 -5.80
CA ALA A 99 20.47 1.88 -5.07
C ALA A 99 20.07 1.72 -3.59
N ALA A 100 19.18 2.56 -3.06
CA ALA A 100 18.56 2.36 -1.76
C ALA A 100 17.36 1.41 -1.91
N PHE A 101 17.56 0.13 -1.62
CA PHE A 101 16.51 -0.88 -1.65
C PHE A 101 16.75 -1.94 -0.57
N GLY A 102 15.73 -2.78 -0.35
CA GLY A 102 15.88 -3.96 0.49
C GLY A 102 14.66 -4.88 0.47
N GLN A 103 14.78 -6.03 1.13
CA GLN A 103 13.73 -7.04 1.22
C GLN A 103 12.69 -6.68 2.30
N ALA A 104 11.46 -7.14 2.12
CA ALA A 104 10.38 -6.94 3.09
C ALA A 104 9.53 -8.21 3.24
N ILE A 105 9.10 -8.50 4.48
CA ILE A 105 8.09 -9.51 4.79
C ILE A 105 7.00 -8.80 5.57
N ILE A 106 5.79 -8.74 5.02
CA ILE A 106 4.66 -7.97 5.57
C ILE A 106 3.59 -8.94 6.05
N THR A 107 3.11 -8.78 7.26
CA THR A 107 2.06 -9.63 7.84
C THR A 107 0.93 -8.76 8.36
N PHE A 108 -0.26 -8.98 7.82
CA PHE A 108 -1.48 -8.28 8.26
C PHE A 108 -1.99 -8.89 9.57
N ASP A 109 -2.52 -8.03 10.44
CA ASP A 109 -3.07 -8.45 11.73
C ASP A 109 -4.40 -9.21 11.57
N GLN A 110 -5.14 -8.90 10.51
CA GLN A 110 -6.44 -9.47 10.18
C GLN A 110 -6.54 -9.75 8.67
N PRO A 111 -7.32 -10.76 8.26
CA PRO A 111 -7.46 -11.11 6.85
C PRO A 111 -8.22 -10.06 6.03
N SER A 112 -9.03 -9.22 6.67
CA SER A 112 -9.87 -8.24 5.98
C SER A 112 -9.67 -6.82 6.51
N PHE A 113 -10.01 -5.85 5.66
CA PHE A 113 -10.01 -4.43 6.02
C PHE A 113 -11.03 -4.11 7.13
N PRO A 114 -10.72 -3.19 8.07
CA PRO A 114 -9.43 -2.53 8.25
C PRO A 114 -8.43 -3.43 8.99
N SER A 115 -7.20 -3.52 8.48
CA SER A 115 -6.13 -4.27 9.12
C SER A 115 -4.83 -3.49 9.11
N GLY A 116 -4.21 -3.34 10.28
CA GLY A 116 -2.80 -2.96 10.35
C GLY A 116 -1.91 -4.10 9.84
N TRP A 117 -0.61 -3.83 9.78
CA TRP A 117 0.39 -4.84 9.47
C TRP A 117 1.71 -4.56 10.18
N SER A 118 2.45 -5.63 10.45
CA SER A 118 3.86 -5.56 10.82
C SER A 118 4.71 -5.97 9.61
N ALA A 119 5.94 -5.49 9.56
CA ALA A 119 6.91 -5.93 8.58
C ALA A 119 8.28 -6.17 9.18
N LEU A 120 8.98 -7.16 8.66
CA LEU A 120 10.44 -7.26 8.76
C LEU A 120 11.03 -6.65 7.51
N ILE A 121 11.99 -5.74 7.68
CA ILE A 121 12.68 -5.04 6.60
C ILE A 121 14.17 -5.35 6.67
N GLY A 122 14.78 -5.56 5.51
CA GLY A 122 16.22 -5.71 5.34
C GLY A 122 16.80 -4.61 4.47
N GLN A 123 18.12 -4.47 4.48
CA GLN A 123 18.88 -3.59 3.59
C GLN A 123 19.52 -4.42 2.48
N CYS A 124 19.46 -3.95 1.24
CA CYS A 124 20.00 -4.64 0.07
C CYS A 124 19.49 -6.08 -0.05
N PHE A 125 20.40 -7.06 -0.06
CA PHE A 125 20.07 -8.48 -0.13
C PHE A 125 20.16 -9.17 1.25
N ASP A 126 20.36 -8.41 2.32
CA ASP A 126 20.42 -8.98 3.65
C ASP A 126 19.02 -9.49 4.06
N PRO A 127 18.96 -10.57 4.87
CA PRO A 127 17.70 -11.06 5.41
C PRO A 127 16.98 -9.97 6.20
N PRO A 128 15.66 -9.81 6.03
CA PRO A 128 14.88 -8.85 6.83
C PRO A 128 14.94 -9.16 8.32
N SER A 129 15.26 -8.15 9.12
CA SER A 129 15.33 -8.24 10.59
C SER A 129 14.80 -7.01 11.31
N ASP A 130 14.75 -5.86 10.66
CA ASP A 130 14.29 -4.62 11.28
C ASP A 130 12.77 -4.56 11.28
N GLU A 131 12.19 -4.32 12.46
CA GLU A 131 10.74 -4.29 12.62
C GLU A 131 10.15 -2.94 12.22
N MET A 132 9.06 -3.00 11.46
CA MET A 132 8.22 -1.85 11.13
C MET A 132 6.77 -2.17 11.46
N ARG A 133 6.06 -1.19 12.01
CA ARG A 133 4.63 -1.27 12.32
C ARG A 133 3.87 -0.21 11.54
N ALA A 134 2.73 -0.57 10.98
CA ALA A 134 1.76 0.38 10.45
C ALA A 134 0.35 0.03 10.95
N ASP A 135 -0.24 0.95 11.72
CA ASP A 135 -1.59 0.78 12.24
C ASP A 135 -2.61 1.30 11.23
N ALA A 136 -3.70 0.56 11.02
CA ALA A 136 -4.73 0.98 10.07
C ALA A 136 -5.42 2.28 10.50
N ILE A 137 -5.73 3.11 9.52
CA ILE A 137 -6.57 4.29 9.67
C ILE A 137 -7.95 3.93 9.11
N TYR A 138 -9.00 4.17 9.89
CA TYR A 138 -10.39 4.04 9.44
C TYR A 138 -11.17 5.30 9.83
N GLY A 139 -11.59 6.06 8.82
CA GLY A 139 -12.13 7.41 9.04
C GLY A 139 -11.09 8.30 9.72
N ASN A 140 -11.39 8.75 10.94
CA ASN A 140 -10.50 9.63 11.72
C ASN A 140 -9.86 8.92 12.93
N GLN A 141 -9.83 7.58 12.94
CA GLN A 141 -9.31 6.80 14.05
C GLN A 141 -8.23 5.82 13.62
N ILE A 142 -7.24 5.64 14.48
CA ILE A 142 -6.26 4.56 14.39
C ILE A 142 -6.91 3.29 14.94
N VAL A 143 -6.95 2.24 14.13
CA VAL A 143 -7.46 0.92 14.48
C VAL A 143 -6.28 0.07 14.94
N VAL A 144 -6.14 -0.05 16.26
CA VAL A 144 -5.16 -0.95 16.87
C VAL A 144 -5.83 -2.31 17.10
N PRO A 145 -5.19 -3.43 16.75
CA PRO A 145 -5.71 -4.76 17.05
C PRO A 145 -6.02 -4.89 18.55
N ARG A 146 -7.20 -5.38 18.89
CA ARG A 146 -7.48 -5.82 20.25
C ARG A 146 -6.93 -7.23 20.41
N HIS A 147 -5.88 -7.37 21.22
CA HIS A 147 -5.33 -8.66 21.65
C HIS A 147 -6.31 -9.40 22.57
#